data_AF-A0A7K1TM20-F1
#
_entry.id   AF-A0A7K1TM20-F1
#
_cell.length_a   1.000
_cell.length_b   1.000
_cell.length_c   1.000
_cell.angle_alpha   90.00
_cell.angle_beta   90.00
_cell.angle_gamma   90.00
#
_symmetry.space_group_name_H-M   'P 1'
#
loop_
_entity.id
_entity.type
_entity.pdbx_description
1 polymer ?
#
loop_
_entity_poly.entity_id
_entity_poly.type
_entity_poly.pdbx_seq_one_letter_code
_entity_poly.pdbx_strand_id
1 'polypeptide(L)'
;MSHRRALRSFIAVVALALAALVAPAVASADDDPPTVVPVPTAMTAVASSVPELVDGLGTLPIGAAPPVLTSVDTSFLVTVALTDIGMPASFTADTPVTFAANGGGSFILHGDPMILAGHDTATFELTYSEPTTALTVTVAAGGLIASTGSFPVELTLAVLSHDAASLLNGTAGSDGAACATVDAQHPMCALISLPAGAGSDVAVSLGTCADAACGSHSLVTQVLADLDGLYTRDAPAKMTIICDKSLCGSGGVAHFRALWSTTAAGDLVIAPACPAKGVIGAVQDFCTDQRASTRDRAGDLRLVVLFLTDVRGTI
;
A
#
# COMPACT_ATOMS: atom_id res chain seq x y z
N MET A 1 -32.79 10.95 44.09
CA MET A 1 -33.42 9.73 44.64
C MET A 1 -32.74 8.55 43.95
N SER A 2 -31.64 7.99 44.47
CA SER A 2 -31.49 7.05 45.60
C SER A 2 -31.98 5.63 45.30
N HIS A 3 -31.07 4.76 44.85
CA HIS A 3 -30.99 3.32 45.15
C HIS A 3 -29.53 2.89 44.91
N ARG A 4 -28.58 2.97 45.87
CA ARG A 4 -28.28 2.12 47.03
C ARG A 4 -28.15 0.60 46.75
N ARG A 5 -26.87 0.15 46.88
CA ARG A 5 -26.37 -1.08 47.55
C ARG A 5 -26.59 -2.40 46.79
N ALA A 6 -25.81 -3.47 46.93
CA ALA A 6 -24.49 -3.81 47.50
C ALA A 6 -24.46 -5.37 47.47
N LEU A 7 -23.33 -6.03 47.18
CA LEU A 7 -22.98 -7.37 47.70
C LEU A 7 -21.51 -7.66 47.34
N ARG A 8 -20.56 -7.58 48.28
CA ARG A 8 -19.97 -8.67 49.10
C ARG A 8 -19.29 -9.75 48.24
N SER A 9 -17.96 -9.75 48.12
CA SER A 9 -16.97 -10.33 49.06
C SER A 9 -17.09 -11.84 49.25
N PHE A 10 -16.11 -12.61 48.73
CA PHE A 10 -15.62 -13.83 49.37
C PHE A 10 -14.11 -14.02 49.12
N ILE A 11 -13.46 -14.50 50.17
CA ILE A 11 -12.02 -14.59 50.47
C ILE A 11 -11.57 -16.05 50.36
N ALA A 12 -10.32 -16.31 49.92
CA ALA A 12 -9.41 -17.38 50.40
C ALA A 12 -8.11 -17.28 49.57
N VAL A 13 -7.00 -16.68 50.04
CA VAL A 13 -5.98 -17.17 50.98
C VAL A 13 -5.74 -18.69 50.91
N VAL A 14 -4.72 -19.08 50.13
CA VAL A 14 -3.91 -20.29 50.38
C VAL A 14 -2.44 -19.86 50.31
N ALA A 15 -1.85 -19.70 51.48
CA ALA A 15 -0.41 -19.67 51.66
C ALA A 15 0.03 -21.10 51.97
N LEU A 16 0.89 -21.68 51.12
CA LEU A 16 1.68 -22.84 51.51
C LEU A 16 3.13 -22.60 51.11
N ALA A 17 3.99 -22.71 52.11
CA ALA A 17 5.40 -22.41 52.10
C ALA A 17 6.19 -23.39 51.21
N LEU A 18 7.05 -22.85 50.35
CA LEU A 18 8.29 -23.51 49.93
C LEU A 18 9.47 -22.68 50.44
N ALA A 19 10.00 -23.08 51.58
CA ALA A 19 11.34 -22.74 52.00
C ALA A 19 12.28 -23.85 51.49
N ALA A 20 13.02 -23.58 50.42
CA ALA A 20 14.12 -24.44 49.99
C ALA A 20 15.17 -23.61 49.24
N LEU A 21 16.33 -23.48 49.88
CA LEU A 21 17.66 -23.13 49.34
C LEU A 21 17.77 -21.88 48.45
N VAL A 22 17.97 -20.73 49.10
CA VAL A 22 18.75 -19.63 48.53
C VAL A 22 20.23 -20.04 48.59
N ALA A 23 20.71 -20.69 47.53
CA ALA A 23 22.13 -20.63 47.21
C ALA A 23 22.42 -19.20 46.72
N PRO A 24 23.53 -18.55 47.12
CA PRO A 24 23.95 -17.33 46.46
C PRO A 24 24.22 -17.68 45.00
N ALA A 25 23.41 -17.14 44.09
CA ALA A 25 23.76 -17.11 42.69
C ALA A 25 25.05 -16.30 42.60
N VAL A 26 26.17 -17.00 42.55
CA VAL A 26 27.43 -16.44 42.11
C VAL A 26 27.13 -16.05 40.66
N ALA A 27 26.89 -14.76 40.44
CA ALA A 27 26.89 -14.20 39.10
C ALA A 27 28.32 -14.40 38.59
N SER A 28 28.56 -15.55 37.95
CA SER A 28 29.64 -15.65 36.98
C SER A 28 29.31 -14.59 35.96
N ALA A 29 29.99 -13.44 36.09
CA ALA A 29 30.28 -12.62 34.93
C ALA A 29 31.14 -13.53 34.04
N ASP A 30 30.49 -14.39 33.27
CA ASP A 30 31.09 -14.92 32.07
C ASP A 30 31.32 -13.68 31.21
N ASP A 31 32.55 -13.15 31.30
CA ASP A 31 33.17 -12.36 30.25
C ASP A 31 33.23 -13.27 29.02
N ASP A 32 32.09 -13.47 28.37
CA ASP A 32 32.07 -14.02 27.03
C ASP A 32 32.97 -13.08 26.21
N PRO A 33 34.03 -13.60 25.58
CA PRO A 33 34.94 -12.78 24.80
C PRO A 33 34.10 -11.99 23.80
N PRO A 34 34.36 -10.69 23.60
CA PRO A 34 33.54 -9.84 22.75
C PRO A 34 33.38 -10.55 21.40
N THR A 35 32.13 -10.89 21.06
CA THR A 35 31.82 -11.60 19.83
C THR A 35 32.31 -10.75 18.68
N VAL A 36 33.45 -11.10 18.10
CA VAL A 36 34.01 -10.38 16.96
C VAL A 36 33.12 -10.71 15.77
N VAL A 37 32.23 -9.79 15.44
CA VAL A 37 31.41 -9.88 14.23
C VAL A 37 32.33 -9.64 13.02
N PRO A 38 32.29 -10.48 11.97
CA PRO A 38 33.15 -10.30 10.81
C PRO A 38 32.87 -8.97 10.10
N VAL A 39 33.88 -8.48 9.37
CA VAL A 39 33.74 -7.31 8.49
C VAL A 39 32.85 -7.72 7.31
N PRO A 40 31.84 -6.92 6.94
CA PRO A 40 30.90 -7.30 5.90
C PRO A 40 31.58 -7.34 4.52
N THR A 41 31.29 -8.41 3.78
CA THR A 41 31.72 -8.58 2.37
C THR A 41 30.55 -8.48 1.40
N ALA A 42 29.31 -8.50 1.90
CA ALA A 42 28.10 -8.36 1.11
C ALA A 42 27.05 -7.51 1.84
N MET A 43 26.18 -6.89 1.04
CA MET A 43 25.08 -6.07 1.50
C MET A 43 23.82 -6.42 0.69
N THR A 44 22.68 -6.47 1.36
CA THR A 44 21.37 -6.58 0.72
C THR A 44 20.49 -5.42 1.13
N ALA A 45 19.64 -4.94 0.23
CA ALA A 45 18.68 -3.88 0.50
C ALA A 45 17.27 -4.36 0.13
N VAL A 46 16.31 -4.12 1.01
CA VAL A 46 14.89 -4.44 0.79
C VAL A 46 14.07 -3.20 1.11
N ALA A 47 13.18 -2.82 0.20
CA ALA A 47 12.21 -1.77 0.46
C ALA A 47 10.91 -2.37 1.02
N SER A 48 10.24 -1.66 1.91
CA SER A 48 8.92 -2.02 2.44
C SER A 48 8.08 -0.78 2.70
N SER A 49 6.77 -0.96 2.75
CA SER A 49 5.86 0.06 3.25
C SER A 49 6.16 0.40 4.71
N VAL A 50 5.76 1.60 5.14
CA VAL A 50 5.72 1.97 6.56
C VAL A 50 4.63 1.13 7.27
N PRO A 51 4.88 0.52 8.45
CA PRO A 51 3.93 -0.35 9.13
C PRO A 51 2.56 0.28 9.36
N GLU A 52 2.52 1.54 9.77
CA GLU A 52 1.29 2.29 10.05
C GLU A 52 0.35 2.35 8.83
N LEU A 53 0.90 2.31 7.62
CA LEU A 53 0.15 2.32 6.38
C LEU A 53 -0.51 0.96 6.09
N VAL A 54 0.17 -0.15 6.42
CA VAL A 54 -0.27 -1.51 6.07
C VAL A 54 -1.08 -2.16 7.17
N ASP A 55 -0.82 -1.85 8.43
CA ASP A 55 -1.50 -2.44 9.59
C ASP A 55 -3.00 -2.15 9.58
N GLY A 56 -3.41 -0.98 9.07
CA GLY A 56 -4.82 -0.60 8.93
C GLY A 56 -5.59 -1.36 7.84
N LEU A 57 -4.89 -1.91 6.84
CA LEU A 57 -5.51 -2.55 5.67
C LEU A 57 -5.99 -3.98 5.93
N GLY A 58 -5.70 -4.55 7.11
CA GLY A 58 -6.17 -5.87 7.48
C GLY A 58 -5.62 -6.99 6.58
N THR A 59 -6.44 -8.01 6.31
CA THR A 59 -6.02 -9.15 5.48
C THR A 59 -6.43 -8.90 4.03
N LEU A 60 -5.45 -8.62 3.17
CA LEU A 60 -5.68 -8.45 1.74
C LEU A 60 -5.54 -9.79 0.99
N PRO A 61 -6.23 -9.99 -0.14
CA PRO A 61 -6.03 -11.14 -1.01
C PRO A 61 -4.56 -11.27 -1.46
N ILE A 62 -4.10 -12.51 -1.65
CA ILE A 62 -2.72 -12.77 -2.08
C ILE A 62 -2.46 -12.06 -3.42
N GLY A 63 -1.42 -11.23 -3.44
CA GLY A 63 -1.01 -10.47 -4.63
C GLY A 63 -1.84 -9.22 -4.92
N ALA A 64 -2.78 -8.83 -4.04
CA ALA A 64 -3.55 -7.59 -4.18
C ALA A 64 -2.69 -6.34 -3.89
N ALA A 65 -1.84 -6.39 -2.87
CA ALA A 65 -0.94 -5.29 -2.49
C ALA A 65 0.42 -5.39 -3.20
N PRO A 66 1.02 -4.24 -3.60
CA PRO A 66 2.40 -4.20 -4.06
C PRO A 66 3.35 -4.47 -2.88
N PRO A 67 4.62 -4.85 -3.15
CA PRO A 67 5.62 -5.07 -2.10
C PRO A 67 5.93 -3.79 -1.30
N VAL A 68 5.77 -2.62 -1.93
CA VAL A 68 5.87 -1.31 -1.30
C VAL A 68 4.65 -0.51 -1.75
N LEU A 69 3.86 -0.04 -0.79
CA LEU A 69 2.77 0.90 -0.99
C LEU A 69 3.28 2.27 -0.57
N THR A 70 3.42 3.18 -1.53
CA THR A 70 3.91 4.55 -1.31
C THR A 70 3.44 5.46 -2.44
N SER A 71 3.50 6.77 -2.20
CA SER A 71 3.29 7.79 -3.22
C SER A 71 4.37 8.86 -3.12
N VAL A 72 4.34 9.80 -4.07
CA VAL A 72 5.12 11.04 -3.99
C VAL A 72 4.98 11.64 -2.59
N ASP A 73 6.12 12.02 -2.02
CA ASP A 73 6.25 12.65 -0.70
C ASP A 73 5.69 11.82 0.48
N THR A 74 5.41 10.53 0.29
CA THR A 74 5.02 9.60 1.37
C THR A 74 6.17 8.68 1.71
N SER A 75 6.36 8.43 3.02
CA SER A 75 7.46 7.63 3.51
C SER A 75 7.36 6.16 3.10
N PHE A 76 8.51 5.53 2.89
CA PHE A 76 8.72 4.09 2.81
C PHE A 76 10.03 3.73 3.50
N LEU A 77 10.24 2.46 3.82
CA LEU A 77 11.42 1.99 4.52
C LEU A 77 12.37 1.28 3.57
N VAL A 78 13.67 1.44 3.79
CA VAL A 78 14.73 0.64 3.18
C VAL A 78 15.54 -0.01 4.28
N THR A 79 15.48 -1.33 4.36
CA THR A 79 16.26 -2.15 5.29
C THR A 79 17.50 -2.66 4.60
N VAL A 80 18.65 -2.39 5.20
CA VAL A 80 19.96 -2.91 4.80
C VAL A 80 20.33 -4.05 5.75
N ALA A 81 20.82 -5.16 5.20
CA ALA A 81 21.44 -6.22 5.97
C ALA A 81 22.85 -6.50 5.44
N LEU A 82 23.79 -6.71 6.35
CA LEU A 82 25.21 -6.89 6.11
C LEU A 82 25.60 -8.34 6.41
N THR A 83 26.35 -8.95 5.49
CA THR A 83 26.77 -10.34 5.64
C THR A 83 28.22 -10.57 5.23
N ASP A 84 28.79 -11.64 5.76
CA ASP A 84 30.05 -12.24 5.32
C ASP A 84 29.87 -13.74 5.16
N ILE A 85 30.04 -14.26 3.93
CA ILE A 85 29.84 -15.69 3.62
C ILE A 85 28.44 -16.18 4.10
N GLY A 86 27.43 -15.30 4.02
CA GLY A 86 26.06 -15.59 4.44
C GLY A 86 25.78 -15.52 5.94
N MET A 87 26.78 -15.21 6.78
CA MET A 87 26.62 -14.96 8.20
C MET A 87 26.44 -13.46 8.47
N PRO A 88 25.72 -13.05 9.53
CA PRO A 88 25.65 -11.64 9.93
C PRO A 88 27.04 -11.02 10.13
N ALA A 89 27.22 -9.82 9.60
CA ALA A 89 28.48 -9.07 9.63
C ALA A 89 28.22 -7.60 9.99
N SER A 90 29.21 -6.86 10.49
CA SER A 90 29.00 -5.46 10.91
C SER A 90 30.24 -4.61 10.67
N PHE A 91 30.04 -3.31 10.46
CA PHE A 91 31.16 -2.38 10.40
C PHE A 91 31.74 -2.15 11.80
N THR A 92 33.06 -1.94 11.87
CA THR A 92 33.77 -1.65 13.13
C THR A 92 33.65 -0.19 13.58
N ALA A 93 33.09 0.67 12.73
CA ALA A 93 32.86 2.09 12.98
C ALA A 93 31.54 2.50 12.31
N ASP A 94 30.92 3.56 12.82
CA ASP A 94 29.72 4.14 12.22
C ASP A 94 30.02 4.48 10.76
N THR A 95 29.23 3.91 9.86
CA THR A 95 29.50 3.96 8.42
C THR A 95 28.40 4.74 7.71
N PRO A 96 28.74 5.82 6.96
CA PRO A 96 27.76 6.60 6.24
C PRO A 96 27.14 5.80 5.10
N VAL A 97 25.85 6.05 4.88
CA VAL A 97 25.02 5.44 3.84
C VAL A 97 24.61 6.51 2.85
N THR A 98 24.65 6.18 1.56
CA THR A 98 24.10 7.01 0.50
C THR A 98 23.03 6.25 -0.28
N PHE A 99 22.06 7.01 -0.80
CA PHE A 99 20.93 6.50 -1.56
C PHE A 99 20.91 7.14 -2.95
N ALA A 100 20.64 6.33 -3.98
CA ALA A 100 20.47 6.79 -5.35
C ALA A 100 19.28 6.09 -6.01
N ALA A 101 18.51 6.84 -6.80
CA ALA A 101 17.37 6.31 -7.55
C ALA A 101 17.79 6.01 -9.00
N ASN A 102 17.07 5.10 -9.65
CA ASN A 102 17.18 4.86 -11.10
C ASN A 102 16.39 5.86 -11.96
N GLY A 103 15.68 6.81 -11.36
CA GLY A 103 14.82 7.81 -12.02
C GLY A 103 15.25 9.27 -11.78
N GLY A 104 14.44 10.21 -12.27
CA GLY A 104 14.72 11.65 -12.20
C GLY A 104 14.43 12.33 -10.86
N GLY A 105 13.69 11.68 -9.95
CA GLY A 105 13.35 12.23 -8.63
C GLY A 105 14.49 12.17 -7.62
N SER A 106 14.29 12.83 -6.48
CA SER A 106 15.22 12.86 -5.35
C SER A 106 14.64 12.16 -4.11
N PHE A 107 15.53 11.71 -3.24
CA PHE A 107 15.14 11.21 -1.91
C PHE A 107 15.27 12.30 -0.86
N ILE A 108 14.36 12.30 0.11
CA ILE A 108 14.59 12.90 1.42
C ILE A 108 14.75 11.76 2.41
N LEU A 109 15.85 11.77 3.15
CA LEU A 109 16.10 10.83 4.24
C LEU A 109 15.56 11.42 5.54
N HIS A 110 14.81 10.61 6.27
CA HIS A 110 14.32 10.93 7.61
C HIS A 110 15.23 10.25 8.63
N GLY A 111 16.00 11.05 9.38
CA GLY A 111 16.95 10.57 10.40
C GLY A 111 18.41 10.51 9.93
N ASP A 112 19.22 9.73 10.64
CA ASP A 112 20.66 9.69 10.44
C ASP A 112 21.07 8.71 9.32
N PRO A 113 21.92 9.14 8.36
CA PRO A 113 22.38 8.30 7.24
C PRO A 113 23.53 7.37 7.65
N MET A 114 23.42 6.64 8.76
CA MET A 114 24.52 5.85 9.29
C MET A 114 24.10 4.42 9.65
N ILE A 115 24.94 3.44 9.35
CA ILE A 115 24.90 2.13 9.98
C ILE A 115 25.84 2.20 11.19
N LEU A 116 25.30 2.02 12.39
CA LEU A 116 26.07 2.08 13.62
C LEU A 116 27.06 0.92 13.73
N ALA A 117 28.21 1.17 14.34
CA ALA A 117 29.22 0.16 14.59
C ALA A 117 28.62 -1.03 15.36
N GLY A 118 28.96 -2.25 14.95
CA GLY A 118 28.47 -3.49 15.59
C GLY A 118 27.03 -3.89 15.21
N HIS A 119 26.33 -3.11 14.39
CA HIS A 119 25.02 -3.48 13.84
C HIS A 119 25.16 -4.18 12.48
N ASP A 120 24.43 -5.28 12.31
CA ASP A 120 24.35 -6.06 11.06
C ASP A 120 23.18 -5.63 10.15
N THR A 121 22.27 -4.83 10.71
CA THR A 121 21.05 -4.37 10.06
C THR A 121 20.77 -2.91 10.41
N ALA A 122 20.23 -2.17 9.44
CA ALA A 122 19.78 -0.79 9.64
C ALA A 122 18.56 -0.52 8.76
N THR A 123 17.61 0.26 9.26
CA THR A 123 16.41 0.66 8.53
C THR A 123 16.39 2.17 8.37
N PHE A 124 16.14 2.64 7.16
CA PHE A 124 16.10 4.05 6.80
C PHE A 124 14.72 4.40 6.27
N GLU A 125 14.15 5.50 6.74
CA GLU A 125 12.89 6.02 6.23
C GLU A 125 13.19 7.07 5.14
N LEU A 126 12.61 6.87 3.96
CA LEU A 126 12.82 7.69 2.77
C LEU A 126 11.49 8.19 2.22
N THR A 127 11.47 9.39 1.64
CA THR A 127 10.42 9.85 0.73
C THR A 127 11.02 10.07 -0.66
N TYR A 128 10.21 9.93 -1.71
CA TYR A 128 10.62 10.13 -3.11
C TYR A 128 9.75 11.16 -3.80
N SER A 129 10.35 12.04 -4.61
CA SER A 129 9.69 13.25 -5.12
C SER A 129 8.94 13.09 -6.45
N GLU A 130 9.02 11.93 -7.11
CA GLU A 130 8.47 11.75 -8.47
C GLU A 130 7.69 10.44 -8.59
N PRO A 131 6.56 10.41 -9.32
CA PRO A 131 5.85 9.18 -9.58
C PRO A 131 6.62 8.31 -10.59
N THR A 132 6.60 7.00 -10.40
CA THR A 132 7.26 6.04 -11.31
C THR A 132 6.65 4.66 -11.15
N THR A 133 6.68 3.83 -12.19
CA THR A 133 6.18 2.45 -12.11
C THR A 133 7.24 1.45 -11.66
N ALA A 134 8.51 1.87 -11.57
CA ALA A 134 9.64 0.97 -11.37
C ALA A 134 10.81 1.64 -10.63
N LEU A 135 10.55 2.22 -9.45
CA LEU A 135 11.61 2.74 -8.59
C LEU A 135 12.50 1.58 -8.11
N THR A 136 13.82 1.80 -8.14
CA THR A 136 14.83 0.97 -7.50
C THR A 136 15.73 1.87 -6.67
N VAL A 137 15.90 1.54 -5.38
CA VAL A 137 16.80 2.28 -4.50
C VAL A 137 18.14 1.57 -4.45
N THR A 138 19.19 2.25 -4.88
CA THR A 138 20.57 1.79 -4.73
C THR A 138 21.16 2.39 -3.47
N VAL A 139 21.64 1.53 -2.58
CA VAL A 139 22.24 1.86 -1.30
C VAL A 139 23.74 1.59 -1.37
N ALA A 140 24.57 2.50 -0.88
CA ALA A 140 26.01 2.30 -0.76
C ALA A 140 26.52 2.63 0.64
N ALA A 141 27.35 1.76 1.21
CA ALA A 141 27.94 1.91 2.54
C ALA A 141 29.27 1.14 2.62
N GLY A 142 30.33 1.75 3.14
CA GLY A 142 31.61 1.06 3.39
C GLY A 142 32.25 0.42 2.15
N GLY A 143 31.95 0.92 0.94
CA GLY A 143 32.39 0.34 -0.34
C GLY A 143 31.51 -0.80 -0.88
N LEU A 144 30.49 -1.22 -0.13
CA LEU A 144 29.46 -2.16 -0.57
C LEU A 144 28.32 -1.42 -1.27
N ILE A 145 27.67 -2.08 -2.23
CA ILE A 145 26.52 -1.55 -2.97
C ILE A 145 25.45 -2.63 -3.04
N ALA A 146 24.19 -2.25 -2.84
CA ALA A 146 23.02 -3.11 -2.98
C ALA A 146 21.86 -2.32 -3.59
N SER A 147 20.94 -3.01 -4.25
CA SER A 147 19.72 -2.40 -4.79
C SER A 147 18.50 -3.15 -4.29
N THR A 148 17.41 -2.43 -4.05
CA THR A 148 16.11 -3.03 -3.72
C THR A 148 15.51 -3.76 -4.92
N GLY A 149 14.45 -4.53 -4.68
CA GLY A 149 13.51 -4.86 -5.76
C GLY A 149 12.87 -3.60 -6.35
N SER A 150 12.30 -3.73 -7.55
CA SER A 150 11.56 -2.64 -8.20
C SER A 150 10.14 -2.52 -7.67
N PHE A 151 9.65 -1.31 -7.42
CA PHE A 151 8.30 -1.04 -6.94
C PHE A 151 7.75 0.29 -7.49
N PRO A 152 6.42 0.46 -7.58
CA PRO A 152 5.82 1.72 -8.03
C PRO A 152 5.83 2.78 -6.93
N VAL A 153 5.87 4.04 -7.35
CA VAL A 153 5.59 5.24 -6.55
C VAL A 153 4.39 5.92 -7.19
N GLU A 154 3.28 5.92 -6.46
CA GLU A 154 2.01 6.47 -6.90
C GLU A 154 2.07 8.01 -6.92
N LEU A 155 1.24 8.68 -7.74
CA LEU A 155 1.08 10.13 -7.67
C LEU A 155 0.42 10.53 -6.34
N THR A 156 -0.61 9.79 -5.95
CA THR A 156 -1.35 10.02 -4.71
C THR A 156 -1.66 8.69 -4.04
N LEU A 157 -1.68 8.71 -2.71
CA LEU A 157 -2.13 7.61 -1.87
C LEU A 157 -2.91 8.19 -0.70
N ALA A 158 -4.11 7.67 -0.47
CA ALA A 158 -4.95 8.04 0.66
C ALA A 158 -5.41 6.76 1.38
N VAL A 159 -5.30 6.76 2.71
CA VAL A 159 -5.91 5.73 3.56
C VAL A 159 -7.17 6.31 4.19
N LEU A 160 -8.29 5.65 3.95
CA LEU A 160 -9.61 6.04 4.43
C LEU A 160 -10.09 5.00 5.44
N SER A 161 -10.71 5.45 6.51
CA SER A 161 -11.38 4.54 7.44
C SER A 161 -12.42 3.70 6.72
N HIS A 162 -12.53 2.43 7.10
CA HIS A 162 -13.43 1.43 6.48
C HIS A 162 -14.91 1.85 6.37
N ASP A 163 -15.36 2.76 7.23
CA ASP A 163 -16.73 3.30 7.30
C ASP A 163 -16.83 4.76 6.82
N ALA A 164 -15.78 5.29 6.18
CA ALA A 164 -15.73 6.68 5.74
C ALA A 164 -16.95 7.02 4.86
N ALA A 165 -17.65 8.10 5.21
CA ALA A 165 -18.86 8.51 4.49
C ALA A 165 -18.62 8.74 2.98
N SER A 166 -17.40 9.15 2.60
CA SER A 166 -16.95 9.31 1.22
C SER A 166 -16.90 8.00 0.43
N LEU A 167 -16.58 6.87 1.08
CA LEU A 167 -16.64 5.55 0.46
C LEU A 167 -18.10 5.12 0.29
N LEU A 168 -18.93 5.31 1.31
CA LEU A 168 -20.34 4.88 1.27
C LEU A 168 -21.15 5.64 0.20
N ASN A 169 -20.92 6.95 0.06
CA ASN A 169 -21.64 7.81 -0.87
C ASN A 169 -21.01 7.92 -2.28
N GLY A 170 -19.82 7.33 -2.49
CA GLY A 170 -19.13 7.34 -3.76
C GLY A 170 -18.40 8.65 -4.11
N THR A 171 -17.96 9.41 -3.11
CA THR A 171 -17.19 10.66 -3.28
C THR A 171 -15.72 10.51 -2.89
N ALA A 172 -15.24 9.31 -2.53
CA ALA A 172 -13.82 9.06 -2.29
C ALA A 172 -13.05 9.11 -3.63
N GLY A 173 -12.28 10.17 -3.85
CA GLY A 173 -11.47 10.33 -5.06
C GLY A 173 -10.10 9.71 -4.91
N SER A 174 -9.59 9.09 -5.97
CA SER A 174 -8.24 8.52 -6.02
C SER A 174 -7.13 9.56 -5.87
N ASP A 175 -7.44 10.83 -6.15
CA ASP A 175 -6.60 12.01 -5.94
C ASP A 175 -6.58 12.50 -4.47
N GLY A 176 -7.33 11.86 -3.57
CA GLY A 176 -7.54 12.32 -2.20
C GLY A 176 -8.41 13.58 -2.10
N ALA A 177 -8.93 14.09 -3.21
CA ALA A 177 -9.67 15.35 -3.32
C ALA A 177 -11.02 15.19 -4.04
N ALA A 178 -11.60 13.98 -3.96
CA ALA A 178 -12.90 13.66 -4.55
C ALA A 178 -12.99 13.91 -6.07
N CYS A 179 -11.88 13.76 -6.79
CA CYS A 179 -11.78 14.10 -8.21
C CYS A 179 -12.30 15.52 -8.50
N ALA A 180 -11.99 16.48 -7.62
CA ALA A 180 -12.50 17.84 -7.72
C ALA A 180 -12.06 18.55 -9.01
N THR A 181 -10.93 18.13 -9.57
CA THR A 181 -10.39 18.64 -10.83
C THR A 181 -10.10 17.49 -11.78
N VAL A 182 -10.86 17.42 -12.87
CA VAL A 182 -10.56 16.57 -14.02
C VAL A 182 -10.56 17.48 -15.23
N ASP A 183 -9.36 17.71 -15.79
CA ASP A 183 -9.10 18.65 -16.87
C ASP A 183 -7.94 18.13 -17.74
N ALA A 184 -7.50 18.90 -18.73
CA ALA A 184 -6.43 18.47 -19.63
C ALA A 184 -5.09 18.21 -18.91
N GLN A 185 -4.86 18.80 -17.73
CA GLN A 185 -3.66 18.64 -16.92
C GLN A 185 -3.79 17.48 -15.92
N HIS A 186 -5.01 17.16 -15.50
CA HIS A 186 -5.38 16.06 -14.62
C HIS A 186 -6.44 15.20 -15.32
N PRO A 187 -6.09 14.53 -16.43
CA PRO A 187 -7.08 14.01 -17.36
C PRO A 187 -7.84 12.80 -16.86
N MET A 188 -7.44 12.23 -15.72
CA MET A 188 -8.07 11.06 -15.15
C MET A 188 -8.11 11.13 -13.63
N CYS A 189 -9.20 10.65 -13.05
CA CYS A 189 -9.35 10.38 -11.63
C CYS A 189 -10.44 9.33 -11.45
N ALA A 190 -10.50 8.61 -10.33
CA ALA A 190 -11.58 7.68 -10.06
C ALA A 190 -12.28 7.96 -8.73
N LEU A 191 -13.60 7.82 -8.74
CA LEU A 191 -14.43 7.84 -7.54
C LEU A 191 -14.74 6.42 -7.09
N ILE A 192 -14.46 6.12 -5.83
CA ILE A 192 -14.69 4.82 -5.21
C ILE A 192 -15.97 4.86 -4.40
N SER A 193 -16.83 3.87 -4.62
CA SER A 193 -18.06 3.67 -3.87
C SER A 193 -18.11 2.25 -3.32
N LEU A 194 -18.10 2.15 -2.00
CA LEU A 194 -18.20 0.93 -1.22
C LEU A 194 -19.47 1.02 -0.34
N PRO A 195 -20.69 0.78 -0.88
CA PRO A 195 -21.93 0.99 -0.14
C PRO A 195 -22.07 0.16 1.15
N ALA A 196 -21.38 -0.98 1.24
CA ALA A 196 -21.36 -1.83 2.42
C ALA A 196 -20.15 -1.58 3.35
N GLY A 197 -19.32 -0.58 3.03
CA GLY A 197 -18.04 -0.33 3.71
C GLY A 197 -16.96 -1.34 3.30
N ALA A 198 -15.94 -1.47 4.15
CA ALA A 198 -14.90 -2.48 4.07
C ALA A 198 -14.71 -3.16 5.44
N GLY A 199 -14.05 -4.34 5.45
CA GLY A 199 -13.67 -5.05 6.68
C GLY A 199 -12.47 -4.42 7.39
N SER A 200 -11.72 -3.58 6.68
CA SER A 200 -10.51 -2.88 7.13
C SER A 200 -10.39 -1.52 6.43
N ASP A 201 -9.42 -0.70 6.84
CA ASP A 201 -9.20 0.58 6.18
C ASP A 201 -8.87 0.39 4.70
N VAL A 202 -9.19 1.40 3.91
CA VAL A 202 -9.13 1.36 2.46
C VAL A 202 -8.00 2.25 1.97
N ALA A 203 -7.01 1.66 1.32
CA ALA A 203 -6.02 2.43 0.57
C ALA A 203 -6.54 2.67 -0.85
N VAL A 204 -6.58 3.94 -1.26
CA VAL A 204 -6.88 4.35 -2.63
C VAL A 204 -5.66 5.09 -3.17
N SER A 205 -5.14 4.64 -4.31
CA SER A 205 -4.01 5.30 -4.97
C SER A 205 -4.29 5.64 -6.42
N LEU A 206 -3.52 6.59 -6.94
CA LEU A 206 -3.48 6.97 -8.34
C LEU A 206 -2.04 6.93 -8.82
N GLY A 207 -1.73 6.05 -9.74
CA GLY A 207 -0.38 5.82 -10.28
C GLY A 207 -0.30 6.13 -11.76
N THR A 208 0.93 6.17 -12.28
CA THR A 208 1.15 6.20 -13.73
C THR A 208 0.90 4.81 -14.31
N CYS A 209 0.30 4.72 -15.51
CA CYS A 209 0.22 3.44 -16.20
C CYS A 209 1.45 3.21 -17.08
N ALA A 210 2.19 2.13 -16.83
CA ALA A 210 3.27 1.68 -17.71
C ALA A 210 2.91 0.45 -18.57
N ASP A 211 1.68 -0.06 -18.46
CA ASP A 211 1.21 -1.15 -19.31
C ASP A 211 1.15 -0.68 -20.78
N ALA A 212 1.60 -1.52 -21.72
CA ALA A 212 1.53 -1.22 -23.14
C ALA A 212 0.08 -1.08 -23.64
N ALA A 213 -0.88 -1.67 -22.92
CA ALA A 213 -2.31 -1.51 -23.18
C ALA A 213 -2.82 -0.10 -22.80
N CYS A 214 -2.12 0.61 -21.91
CA CYS A 214 -2.47 1.96 -21.53
C CYS A 214 -2.05 2.98 -22.58
N GLY A 215 -2.92 3.97 -22.81
CA GLY A 215 -2.54 5.14 -23.61
C GLY A 215 -1.47 5.98 -22.91
N SER A 216 -0.75 6.80 -23.67
CA SER A 216 0.16 7.79 -23.10
C SER A 216 -0.55 8.67 -22.07
N HIS A 217 0.09 8.91 -20.93
CA HIS A 217 -0.45 9.71 -19.81
C HIS A 217 -1.69 9.12 -19.12
N SER A 218 -2.00 7.84 -19.34
CA SER A 218 -3.06 7.17 -18.59
C SER A 218 -2.64 6.98 -17.14
N LEU A 219 -3.59 7.15 -16.24
CA LEU A 219 -3.42 6.91 -14.81
C LEU A 219 -4.15 5.63 -14.42
N VAL A 220 -3.57 4.88 -13.48
CA VAL A 220 -4.19 3.69 -12.91
C VAL A 220 -4.66 4.03 -11.52
N THR A 221 -5.94 3.78 -11.22
CA THR A 221 -6.43 3.82 -9.85
C THR A 221 -6.33 2.43 -9.25
N GLN A 222 -5.85 2.34 -8.00
CA GLN A 222 -5.88 1.11 -7.22
C GLN A 222 -6.69 1.31 -5.94
N VAL A 223 -7.41 0.26 -5.55
CA VAL A 223 -8.16 0.16 -4.30
C VAL A 223 -7.73 -1.13 -3.61
N LEU A 224 -7.28 -0.99 -2.37
CA LEU A 224 -6.93 -2.10 -1.47
C LEU A 224 -7.78 -2.02 -0.21
N ALA A 225 -8.56 -3.07 0.03
CA ALA A 225 -9.52 -3.18 1.12
C ALA A 225 -9.87 -4.64 1.38
N ASP A 226 -10.21 -4.98 2.62
CA ASP A 226 -10.88 -6.25 2.89
C ASP A 226 -12.34 -6.17 2.44
N LEU A 227 -12.65 -6.72 1.26
CA LEU A 227 -13.99 -6.75 0.68
C LEU A 227 -14.67 -8.13 0.79
N ASP A 228 -14.02 -9.11 1.43
CA ASP A 228 -14.46 -10.50 1.39
C ASP A 228 -15.84 -10.68 2.04
N GLY A 229 -16.74 -11.34 1.33
CA GLY A 229 -18.11 -11.59 1.77
C GLY A 229 -19.03 -10.36 1.91
N LEU A 230 -18.53 -9.13 1.69
CA LEU A 230 -19.33 -7.90 1.83
C LEU A 230 -20.14 -7.56 0.57
N TYR A 231 -19.63 -7.96 -0.59
CA TYR A 231 -20.21 -7.61 -1.89
C TYR A 231 -20.72 -8.83 -2.62
N THR A 232 -21.83 -8.65 -3.35
CA THR A 232 -22.43 -9.70 -4.17
C THR A 232 -22.59 -9.21 -5.60
N ARG A 233 -22.89 -10.13 -6.53
CA ARG A 233 -23.06 -9.78 -7.94
C ARG A 233 -24.23 -8.83 -8.19
N ASP A 234 -25.25 -8.83 -7.33
CA ASP A 234 -26.41 -7.93 -7.41
C ASP A 234 -26.27 -6.67 -6.54
N ALA A 235 -25.23 -6.61 -5.72
CA ALA A 235 -24.85 -5.44 -4.92
C ALA A 235 -23.31 -5.32 -4.87
N PRO A 236 -22.67 -4.98 -6.01
CA PRO A 236 -21.22 -4.93 -6.11
C PRO A 236 -20.64 -3.60 -5.61
N ALA A 237 -19.34 -3.60 -5.34
CA ALA A 237 -18.56 -2.38 -5.18
C ALA A 237 -18.40 -1.68 -6.55
N LYS A 238 -18.11 -0.38 -6.53
CA LYS A 238 -18.11 0.44 -7.74
C LYS A 238 -16.92 1.41 -7.77
N MET A 239 -16.27 1.47 -8.94
CA MET A 239 -15.32 2.52 -9.31
C MET A 239 -15.92 3.31 -10.47
N THR A 240 -15.88 4.64 -10.40
CA THR A 240 -16.21 5.53 -11.52
C THR A 240 -14.95 6.20 -12.00
N ILE A 241 -14.38 5.72 -13.09
CA ILE A 241 -13.25 6.37 -13.76
C ILE A 241 -13.79 7.58 -14.51
N ILE A 242 -13.32 8.75 -14.13
CA ILE A 242 -13.62 10.01 -14.78
C ILE A 242 -12.44 10.34 -15.69
N CYS A 243 -12.72 10.65 -16.94
CA CYS A 243 -11.72 10.99 -17.94
C CYS A 243 -12.11 12.27 -18.67
N ASP A 244 -11.21 13.25 -18.67
CA ASP A 244 -11.39 14.51 -19.39
C ASP A 244 -11.55 14.25 -20.89
N LYS A 245 -12.42 15.02 -21.54
CA LYS A 245 -12.68 14.90 -22.99
C LYS A 245 -11.46 15.15 -23.88
N SER A 246 -10.41 15.82 -23.40
CA SER A 246 -9.18 16.01 -24.18
C SER A 246 -8.40 14.70 -24.32
N LEU A 247 -8.49 13.82 -23.31
CA LEU A 247 -7.91 12.48 -23.35
C LEU A 247 -8.89 11.47 -23.95
N CYS A 248 -10.13 11.43 -23.48
CA CYS A 248 -11.14 10.45 -23.88
C CYS A 248 -12.04 10.90 -25.05
N GLY A 249 -11.72 12.00 -25.72
CA GLY A 249 -12.49 12.53 -26.84
C GLY A 249 -13.97 12.80 -26.51
N SER A 250 -14.80 12.87 -27.55
CA SER A 250 -16.25 13.15 -27.47
C SER A 250 -17.15 12.01 -27.97
N GLY A 251 -16.58 10.83 -28.22
CA GLY A 251 -17.31 9.65 -28.73
C GLY A 251 -18.34 9.08 -27.75
N GLY A 252 -19.23 8.21 -28.23
CA GLY A 252 -20.23 7.54 -27.38
C GLY A 252 -19.60 6.66 -26.29
N VAL A 253 -20.21 6.63 -25.11
CA VAL A 253 -19.74 5.87 -23.93
C VAL A 253 -19.46 4.40 -24.25
N ALA A 254 -20.29 3.80 -25.12
CA ALA A 254 -20.19 2.40 -25.52
C ALA A 254 -18.89 2.02 -26.26
N HIS A 255 -18.05 2.98 -26.65
CA HIS A 255 -16.74 2.72 -27.26
C HIS A 255 -15.61 2.57 -26.24
N PHE A 256 -15.83 2.96 -24.99
CA PHE A 256 -14.82 2.89 -23.94
C PHE A 256 -14.94 1.60 -23.16
N ARG A 257 -13.79 1.04 -22.78
CA ARG A 257 -13.69 -0.15 -21.95
C ARG A 257 -12.71 0.17 -20.84
N ALA A 258 -12.99 -0.30 -19.63
CA ALA A 258 -11.98 -0.22 -18.60
C ALA A 258 -10.94 -1.32 -18.85
N LEU A 259 -9.67 -1.02 -18.58
CA LEU A 259 -8.64 -2.03 -18.37
C LEU A 259 -8.54 -2.28 -16.87
N TRP A 260 -8.44 -3.54 -16.47
CA TRP A 260 -8.71 -3.96 -15.10
C TRP A 260 -7.86 -5.14 -14.67
N SER A 261 -7.48 -5.18 -13.39
CA SER A 261 -6.79 -6.31 -12.76
C SER A 261 -7.19 -6.42 -11.30
N THR A 262 -7.25 -7.64 -10.78
CA THR A 262 -7.50 -7.93 -9.35
C THR A 262 -6.21 -8.16 -8.57
N THR A 263 -5.06 -7.82 -9.16
CA THR A 263 -3.74 -8.01 -8.56
C THR A 263 -2.93 -6.73 -8.70
N ALA A 264 -2.02 -6.48 -7.75
CA ALA A 264 -1.20 -5.27 -7.69
C ALA A 264 -0.29 -5.09 -8.91
N ALA A 265 0.11 -6.20 -9.54
CA ALA A 265 1.13 -6.24 -10.58
C ALA A 265 0.71 -7.01 -11.84
N GLY A 266 -0.41 -7.74 -11.85
CA GLY A 266 -0.83 -8.54 -13.00
C GLY A 266 -1.52 -7.72 -14.09
N ASP A 267 -1.27 -8.07 -15.35
CA ASP A 267 -1.68 -7.35 -16.56
C ASP A 267 -3.10 -6.77 -16.51
N LEU A 268 -3.26 -5.55 -17.02
CA LEU A 268 -4.57 -4.93 -17.14
C LEU A 268 -5.31 -5.51 -18.35
N VAL A 269 -6.42 -6.19 -18.11
CA VAL A 269 -7.24 -6.81 -19.16
C VAL A 269 -8.52 -6.03 -19.39
N ILE A 270 -9.05 -6.11 -20.61
CA ILE A 270 -10.32 -5.46 -20.95
C ILE A 270 -11.44 -6.02 -20.07
N ALA A 271 -12.08 -5.15 -19.29
CA ALA A 271 -13.24 -5.50 -18.51
C ALA A 271 -14.43 -5.83 -19.42
N PRO A 272 -15.07 -7.00 -19.26
CA PRO A 272 -16.24 -7.35 -20.05
C PRO A 272 -17.41 -6.44 -19.69
N ALA A 273 -18.40 -6.33 -20.58
CA ALA A 273 -19.62 -5.58 -20.29
C ALA A 273 -20.48 -6.28 -19.23
N CYS A 274 -21.09 -5.51 -18.33
CA CYS A 274 -22.08 -6.03 -17.40
C CYS A 274 -23.37 -6.43 -18.14
N PRO A 275 -24.04 -7.54 -17.76
CA PRO A 275 -25.28 -7.98 -18.38
C PRO A 275 -26.45 -7.00 -18.14
N ALA A 276 -26.47 -6.36 -16.98
CA ALA A 276 -27.46 -5.37 -16.59
C ALA A 276 -26.81 -4.26 -15.75
N LYS A 277 -27.57 -3.17 -15.53
CA LYS A 277 -27.11 -2.06 -14.71
C LYS A 277 -26.96 -2.52 -13.26
N GLY A 278 -25.82 -2.27 -12.64
CA GLY A 278 -25.53 -2.60 -11.24
C GLY A 278 -25.35 -4.09 -10.96
N VAL A 279 -25.22 -4.94 -12.00
CA VAL A 279 -25.14 -6.40 -11.83
C VAL A 279 -23.91 -6.95 -12.53
N ILE A 280 -23.09 -7.70 -11.80
CA ILE A 280 -21.98 -8.49 -12.33
C ILE A 280 -22.51 -9.84 -12.83
N GLY A 281 -22.06 -10.30 -14.00
CA GLY A 281 -22.48 -11.59 -14.55
C GLY A 281 -22.06 -12.78 -13.69
N ALA A 282 -22.80 -13.89 -13.79
CA ALA A 282 -22.55 -15.10 -12.99
C ALA A 282 -21.13 -15.70 -13.17
N VAL A 283 -20.49 -15.45 -14.31
CA VAL A 283 -19.13 -15.93 -14.66
C VAL A 283 -18.10 -14.79 -14.69
N GLN A 284 -18.45 -13.62 -14.15
CA GLN A 284 -17.59 -12.45 -14.09
C GLN A 284 -17.28 -12.15 -12.62
N ASP A 285 -16.08 -11.61 -12.37
CA ASP A 285 -15.69 -11.07 -11.06
C ASP A 285 -15.66 -9.53 -11.06
N PHE A 286 -15.63 -8.96 -12.26
CA PHE A 286 -15.75 -7.53 -12.52
C PHE A 286 -16.37 -7.30 -13.90
N CYS A 287 -16.96 -6.12 -14.13
CA CYS A 287 -17.48 -5.74 -15.43
C CYS A 287 -17.63 -4.22 -15.57
N THR A 288 -17.58 -3.72 -16.81
CA THR A 288 -17.91 -2.32 -17.13
C THR A 288 -19.43 -2.17 -17.28
N ASP A 289 -20.04 -1.37 -16.42
CA ASP A 289 -21.47 -1.04 -16.47
C ASP A 289 -21.71 0.10 -17.46
N GLN A 290 -21.84 -0.26 -18.73
CA GLN A 290 -22.13 0.67 -19.83
C GLN A 290 -23.48 1.40 -19.66
N ARG A 291 -24.41 0.88 -18.84
CA ARG A 291 -25.72 1.50 -18.60
C ARG A 291 -25.69 2.52 -17.46
N ALA A 292 -24.77 2.37 -16.51
CA ALA A 292 -24.48 3.37 -15.49
C ALA A 292 -23.46 4.42 -15.95
N SER A 293 -22.66 4.10 -16.96
CA SER A 293 -21.66 5.00 -17.53
C SER A 293 -22.30 6.13 -18.34
N THR A 294 -21.76 7.33 -18.24
CA THR A 294 -22.33 8.54 -18.87
C THR A 294 -21.24 9.51 -19.33
N ARG A 295 -21.65 10.56 -20.04
CA ARG A 295 -20.86 11.79 -20.13
C ARG A 295 -21.55 12.87 -19.30
N ASP A 296 -20.76 13.72 -18.67
CA ASP A 296 -21.31 14.89 -18.01
C ASP A 296 -21.53 16.06 -18.99
N ARG A 297 -21.90 17.22 -18.46
CA ARG A 297 -22.19 18.41 -19.27
C ARG A 297 -20.93 19.07 -19.85
N ALA A 298 -19.76 18.85 -19.24
CA ALA A 298 -18.49 19.34 -19.76
C ALA A 298 -18.00 18.47 -20.93
N GLY A 299 -18.55 17.25 -21.05
CA GLY A 299 -18.22 16.27 -22.04
C GLY A 299 -17.31 15.17 -21.51
N ASP A 300 -17.00 15.18 -20.21
CA ASP A 300 -16.08 14.24 -19.60
C ASP A 300 -16.76 12.89 -19.43
N LEU A 301 -15.99 11.83 -19.65
CA LEU A 301 -16.48 10.47 -19.57
C LEU A 301 -16.50 10.03 -18.10
N ARG A 302 -17.59 9.40 -17.69
CA ARG A 302 -17.74 8.71 -16.41
C ARG A 302 -17.99 7.25 -16.67
N LEU A 303 -16.93 6.45 -16.68
CA LEU A 303 -16.98 5.01 -16.92
C LEU A 303 -17.12 4.27 -15.59
N VAL A 304 -18.17 3.47 -15.46
CA VAL A 304 -18.49 2.74 -14.24
C VAL A 304 -18.02 1.29 -14.36
N VAL A 305 -17.21 0.85 -13.41
CA VAL A 305 -16.77 -0.54 -13.28
C VAL A 305 -17.28 -1.09 -11.96
N LEU A 306 -17.84 -2.30 -12.01
CA LEU A 306 -18.33 -3.04 -10.86
C LEU A 306 -17.33 -4.15 -10.54
N PHE A 307 -17.08 -4.39 -9.25
CA PHE A 307 -16.12 -5.39 -8.78
C PHE A 307 -16.52 -5.99 -7.42
N LEU A 308 -15.87 -7.09 -7.05
CA LEU A 308 -16.12 -7.83 -5.80
C LEU A 308 -14.92 -7.90 -4.87
N THR A 309 -13.71 -7.64 -5.36
CA THR A 309 -12.44 -7.78 -4.63
C THR A 309 -11.58 -6.54 -4.82
N ASP A 310 -10.36 -6.54 -4.28
CA ASP A 310 -9.36 -5.52 -4.61
C ASP A 310 -9.07 -5.44 -6.10
N VAL A 311 -8.80 -4.20 -6.53
CA VAL A 311 -8.74 -3.87 -7.95
C VAL A 311 -7.74 -2.77 -8.24
N ARG A 312 -7.19 -2.83 -9.44
CA ARG A 312 -6.58 -1.70 -10.12
C ARG A 312 -7.17 -1.56 -11.52
N GLY A 313 -7.34 -0.33 -11.98
CA GLY A 313 -8.00 -0.09 -13.25
C GLY A 313 -7.76 1.28 -13.86
N THR A 314 -7.97 1.34 -15.17
CA THR A 314 -7.84 2.52 -16.03
C THR A 314 -8.78 2.38 -17.22
N ILE A 315 -8.63 3.22 -18.25
CA ILE A 315 -9.46 3.26 -19.47
C ILE A 315 -8.67 2.99 -20.74
#